data_AF-A0A0T5NNL2-F1
#
_entry.id   AF-A0A0T5NNL2-F1
#
_cell.length_a   1.000
_cell.length_b   1.000
_cell.length_c   1.000
_cell.angle_alpha   90.00
_cell.angle_beta   90.00
_cell.angle_gamma   90.00
#
_symmetry.space_group_name_H-M   'P 1'
#
loop_
_entity.id
_entity.type
_entity.pdbx_description
1 polymer ?
#
loop_
_entity_poly.entity_id
_entity_poly.type
_entity_poly.pdbx_seq_one_letter_code
_entity_poly.pdbx_strand_id
1 'polypeptide(L)'
;MDSLSASVTCYLEGTGIATPQGRVAVEDLQPGDQILTADGGTTTVRWLGIQPIDTASVTPAKAFPVRFAAGSIAPGVPSRDLYVSPDHAMQI
;
A
#
# COMPACT_ATOMS: atom_id res chain seq x y z
N MET A 1 -22.28 19.55 2.52
CA MET A 1 -20.84 19.26 2.48
C MET A 1 -20.72 17.77 2.59
N ASP A 2 -20.79 17.08 1.45
CA ASP A 2 -20.66 15.63 1.43
C ASP A 2 -19.23 15.30 1.84
N SER A 3 -19.10 14.71 3.03
CA SER A 3 -17.85 14.12 3.46
C SER A 3 -17.59 12.96 2.51
N LEU A 4 -16.60 13.13 1.62
CA LEU A 4 -16.04 12.02 0.88
C LEU A 4 -15.36 11.10 1.90
N SER A 5 -16.11 10.12 2.41
CA SER A 5 -15.54 8.95 3.07
C SER A 5 -14.86 8.11 1.99
N ALA A 6 -13.66 8.52 1.59
CA ALA A 6 -12.80 7.66 0.79
C ALA A 6 -12.38 6.47 1.66
N SER A 7 -12.72 5.25 1.25
CA SER A 7 -12.08 4.06 1.82
C SER A 7 -10.60 4.16 1.48
N VAL A 8 -9.80 4.51 2.47
CA VAL A 8 -8.39 4.80 2.25
C VAL A 8 -7.66 3.49 2.02
N THR A 9 -7.31 3.27 0.75
CA THR A 9 -6.54 2.11 0.28
C THR A 9 -5.06 2.47 0.37
N CYS A 10 -4.39 1.95 1.39
CA CYS A 10 -3.01 2.31 1.67
C CYS A 10 -2.15 1.08 1.93
N TYR A 11 -0.86 1.26 1.67
CA TYR A 11 0.21 0.44 2.20
C TYR A 11 0.72 1.06 3.49
N LEU A 12 1.25 0.25 4.40
CA LEU A 12 1.98 0.77 5.56
C LEU A 12 3.34 1.35 5.12
N GLU A 13 3.84 2.33 5.87
CA GLU A 13 5.20 2.87 5.76
C GLU A 13 6.25 1.72 5.72
N GLY A 14 7.30 1.90 4.92
CA GLY A 14 8.34 0.91 4.65
C GLY A 14 7.96 -0.10 3.56
N THR A 15 6.73 -0.06 3.04
CA THR A 15 6.32 -0.92 1.92
C THR A 15 7.01 -0.45 0.65
N GLY A 16 7.93 -1.28 0.16
CA GLY A 16 8.69 -1.01 -1.06
C GLY A 16 7.91 -1.32 -2.34
N ILE A 17 7.64 -0.27 -3.09
CA ILE A 17 7.03 -0.28 -4.42
C ILE A 17 8.12 -0.48 -5.47
N ALA A 18 7.85 -1.33 -6.46
CA ALA A 18 8.81 -1.60 -7.52
C ALA A 18 8.87 -0.43 -8.50
N THR A 19 10.06 0.05 -8.80
CA THR A 19 10.37 1.06 -9.81
C THR A 19 11.39 0.48 -10.80
N PRO A 20 11.59 1.11 -11.98
CA PRO A 20 12.64 0.67 -12.92
C PRO A 20 14.06 0.71 -12.33
N GLN A 21 14.30 1.49 -11.28
CA GLN A 21 15.61 1.66 -10.64
C GLN A 21 15.79 0.80 -9.38
N GLY A 22 14.74 0.10 -8.92
CA GLY A 22 14.77 -0.69 -7.70
C GLY A 22 13.48 -0.56 -6.90
N ARG A 23 13.49 -0.99 -5.64
CA ARG A 23 12.35 -0.73 -4.75
C ARG A 23 12.53 0.58 -4.02
N VAL A 24 11.47 1.39 -3.99
CA VAL A 24 11.39 2.65 -3.24
C VAL A 24 10.31 2.50 -2.18
N ALA A 25 10.55 2.97 -0.95
CA ALA A 25 9.53 2.94 0.09
C ALA A 25 8.34 3.82 -0.31
N VAL A 26 7.11 3.40 0.00
CA VAL A 26 5.89 4.07 -0.47
C VAL A 26 5.83 5.54 -0.02
N GLU A 27 6.32 5.83 1.17
CA GLU A 27 6.40 7.16 1.77
C GLU A 27 7.43 8.09 1.09
N ASP A 28 8.40 7.52 0.36
CA ASP A 28 9.44 8.27 -0.35
C ASP A 28 9.06 8.59 -1.81
N LEU A 29 7.96 8.01 -2.32
CA LEU A 29 7.50 8.26 -3.68
C LEU A 29 7.00 9.69 -3.86
N GLN A 30 7.23 10.25 -5.04
CA GLN A 30 6.79 11.59 -5.40
C GLN A 30 5.95 11.58 -6.69
N PRO A 31 5.03 12.54 -6.86
CA PRO A 31 4.41 12.79 -8.16
C PRO A 31 5.47 12.95 -9.25
N GLY A 32 5.35 12.18 -10.33
CA GLY A 32 6.33 12.11 -11.41
C GLY A 32 7.21 10.86 -11.39
N ASP A 33 7.31 10.15 -10.26
CA ASP A 33 8.08 8.91 -10.20
C ASP A 33 7.46 7.81 -11.07
N GLN A 34 8.33 6.98 -11.65
CA GLN A 34 7.90 5.81 -12.42
C GLN A 34 7.87 4.56 -11.53
N ILE A 35 6.77 3.81 -11.60
CA ILE A 35 6.59 2.54 -10.91
C ILE A 35 6.30 1.42 -11.92
N LEU A 36 6.64 0.19 -11.57
CA LEU A 36 6.32 -0.98 -12.37
C LEU A 36 4.89 -1.43 -12.12
N THR A 37 4.19 -1.82 -13.18
CA THR A 37 2.87 -2.44 -13.11
C THR A 37 3.00 -3.97 -13.09
N ALA A 38 1.96 -4.67 -12.61
CA ALA A 38 2.01 -6.13 -12.45
C ALA A 38 2.15 -6.90 -13.77
N ASP A 39 1.74 -6.30 -14.89
CA ASP A 39 1.90 -6.81 -16.25
C ASP A 39 3.29 -6.49 -16.87
N GLY A 40 4.20 -5.92 -16.09
CA GLY A 40 5.59 -5.63 -16.49
C GLY A 40 5.77 -4.28 -17.19
N GLY A 41 4.72 -3.47 -17.30
CA GLY A 41 4.80 -2.10 -17.78
C GLY A 41 5.33 -1.10 -16.74
N THR A 42 5.28 0.18 -17.10
CA THR A 42 5.60 1.31 -16.22
C THR A 42 4.47 2.33 -16.23
N THR A 43 4.17 2.92 -15.08
CA THR A 43 3.25 4.06 -14.97
C THR A 43 3.81 5.13 -14.06
N THR A 44 3.20 6.32 -14.07
CA THR A 44 3.68 7.48 -13.33
C THR A 44 2.80 7.76 -12.11
N VAL A 45 3.42 7.92 -10.95
CA VAL A 45 2.76 8.38 -9.73
C VAL A 45 2.22 9.79 -9.98
N ARG A 46 0.92 9.98 -9.80
CA ARG A 46 0.28 11.31 -9.96
C ARG A 46 0.18 12.07 -8.64
N TRP A 47 0.09 11.34 -7.54
CA TRP A 47 -0.15 11.87 -6.20
C TRP A 47 0.24 10.82 -5.16
N LEU A 48 0.68 11.28 -3.99
CA LEU A 48 0.88 10.46 -2.80
C LEU A 48 -0.01 10.99 -1.66
N GLY A 49 -0.85 10.10 -1.13
CA GLY A 49 -1.64 10.35 0.05
C GLY A 49 -1.01 9.75 1.29
N ILE A 50 -1.00 10.50 2.39
CA ILE A 50 -0.55 10.02 3.69
C ILE A 50 -1.68 10.21 4.68
N GLN A 51 -2.03 9.13 5.38
CA GLN A 51 -3.06 9.15 6.42
C GLN A 51 -2.50 8.62 7.74
N PRO A 52 -2.18 9.51 8.70
CA PRO A 52 -1.89 9.10 10.06
C PRO A 52 -3.13 8.47 10.70
N ILE A 53 -2.94 7.34 11.37
CA ILE A 53 -4.00 6.67 12.12
C ILE A 53 -3.70 6.80 13.61
N ASP A 54 -4.54 7.53 14.34
CA ASP A 54 -4.54 7.50 15.79
C ASP A 54 -5.22 6.22 16.28
N THR A 55 -4.40 5.25 16.70
CA THR A 55 -4.87 3.95 17.18
C THR A 55 -5.76 4.03 18.42
N ALA A 56 -5.71 5.12 19.20
CA ALA A 56 -6.56 5.28 20.38
C ALA A 56 -8.01 5.67 20.04
N SER A 57 -8.23 6.24 18.86
CA SER A 57 -9.50 6.87 18.47
C SER A 57 -10.26 6.10 17.38
N VAL A 58 -9.79 4.91 16.99
CA VAL A 58 -10.36 4.12 15.89
C VAL A 58 -10.90 2.77 16.34
N THR A 59 -11.86 2.23 15.60
CA THR A 59 -12.25 0.83 15.75
C THR A 59 -11.19 -0.07 15.09
N PRO A 60 -10.50 -0.96 15.82
CA PRO A 60 -9.39 -1.74 15.27
C PRO A 60 -9.75 -2.50 13.99
N ALA A 61 -10.90 -3.18 13.96
CA ALA A 61 -11.34 -3.93 12.78
C ALA A 61 -11.56 -3.07 11.52
N LYS A 62 -11.70 -1.74 11.65
CA LYS A 62 -11.89 -0.81 10.53
C LYS A 62 -10.62 -0.07 10.12
N ALA A 63 -9.59 -0.07 10.96
CA ALA A 63 -8.45 0.83 10.80
C ALA A 63 -7.07 0.17 10.96
N PHE A 64 -6.99 -0.96 11.68
CA PHE A 64 -5.72 -1.64 11.86
C PHE A 64 -5.34 -2.36 10.57
N PRO A 65 -4.04 -2.37 10.21
CA PRO A 65 -3.61 -3.00 8.98
C PRO A 65 -3.84 -4.51 9.03
N VAL A 66 -4.24 -5.07 7.90
CA VAL A 66 -4.23 -6.50 7.63
C VAL A 66 -2.81 -6.90 7.26
N ARG A 67 -2.30 -7.94 7.93
CA ARG A 67 -1.00 -8.54 7.63
C ARG A 67 -1.17 -9.77 6.75
N PHE A 68 -0.53 -9.75 5.59
CA PHE A 68 -0.20 -10.95 4.82
C PHE A 68 1.22 -11.38 5.21
N ALA A 69 1.34 -12.51 5.90
CA ALA A 69 2.65 -13.01 6.33
C ALA A 69 3.48 -13.43 5.11
N ALA A 70 4.81 -13.33 5.20
CA ALA A 70 5.69 -13.82 4.14
C ALA A 70 5.33 -15.26 3.72
N GLY A 71 5.14 -15.48 2.42
CA GLY A 71 4.75 -16.79 1.86
C GLY A 71 3.31 -17.23 2.12
N SER A 72 2.43 -16.39 2.65
CA SER A 72 1.06 -16.79 3.02
C SER A 72 0.10 -16.97 1.84
N ILE A 73 0.43 -16.45 0.65
CA ILE A 73 -0.42 -16.54 -0.56
C ILE A 73 0.05 -17.71 -1.43
N ALA A 74 1.36 -17.80 -1.64
CA ALA A 74 2.03 -18.89 -2.37
C ALA A 74 3.49 -19.01 -1.88
N PRO A 75 4.24 -20.07 -2.23
CA PRO A 75 5.66 -20.14 -1.87
C PRO A 75 6.43 -18.89 -2.30
N GLY A 76 6.96 -18.15 -1.32
CA GLY A 76 7.68 -16.89 -1.54
C GLY A 76 6.81 -15.65 -1.82
N VAL A 77 5.47 -15.76 -1.71
CA VAL A 77 4.53 -14.66 -1.96
C VAL A 77 3.62 -14.43 -0.74
N PRO A 78 3.62 -13.22 -0.13
CA PRO A 78 4.57 -12.12 -0.41
C PRO A 78 5.99 -12.49 0.03
N SER A 79 7.00 -11.83 -0.55
CA SER A 79 8.43 -12.10 -0.24
C SER A 79 8.87 -11.62 1.15
N ARG A 80 8.04 -10.82 1.80
CA ARG A 80 8.14 -10.33 3.19
C ARG A 80 6.74 -10.08 3.71
N ASP A 81 6.60 -9.83 5.01
CA ASP A 81 5.33 -9.38 5.56
C ASP A 81 4.84 -8.12 4.83
N LEU A 82 3.57 -8.16 4.40
CA LEU A 82 2.90 -7.05 3.73
C LEU A 82 1.75 -6.58 4.61
N TYR A 83 1.69 -5.27 4.85
CA TYR A 83 0.66 -4.62 5.64
C TYR A 83 -0.12 -3.66 4.76
N VAL A 84 -1.44 -3.83 4.74
CA VAL A 84 -2.36 -2.99 3.96
C VAL A 84 -3.57 -2.62 4.79
N SER A 85 -4.27 -1.55 4.44
CA SER A 85 -5.55 -1.23 5.06
C SER A 85 -6.61 -2.31 4.80
N PRO A 86 -7.64 -2.47 5.66
CA PRO A 86 -8.62 -3.56 5.55
C PRO A 86 -9.35 -3.65 4.20
N ASP A 87 -9.66 -2.51 3.58
CA ASP A 87 -10.41 -2.44 2.32
C ASP A 87 -9.51 -2.43 1.07
N HIS A 88 -8.22 -2.78 1.22
CA HIS A 88 -7.28 -2.76 0.10
C HIS A 88 -7.61 -3.87 -0.92
N ALA A 89 -7.91 -3.47 -2.15
CA ALA A 89 -8.19 -4.42 -3.23
C ALA A 89 -6.92 -5.21 -3.60
N MET A 90 -6.97 -6.53 -3.45
CA MET A 90 -5.86 -7.41 -3.77
C MET A 90 -6.10 -8.11 -5.10
N GLN A 91 -5.10 -8.06 -5.99
CA GLN A 91 -5.01 -8.92 -7.15
C GLN A 91 -4.11 -10.10 -6.80
N ILE A 92 -4.61 -11.32 -7.05
CA ILE A 92 -3.91 -12.59 -6.81
C ILE A 92 -3.78 -13.38 -8.10
#